data_AF-A0ABD1BDT7-F1
#
_entry.id   AF-A0ABD1BDT7-F1
#
_cell.length_a   1.000
_cell.length_b   1.000
_cell.length_c   1.000
_cell.angle_alpha   90.00
_cell.angle_beta   90.00
_cell.angle_gamma   90.00
#
_symmetry.space_group_name_H-M   'P 1'
#
loop_
_entity.id
_entity.type
_entity.pdbx_description
1 polymer ?
#
loop_
_entity_poly.entity_id
_entity_poly.type
_entity_poly.pdbx_seq_one_letter_code
_entity_poly.pdbx_strand_id
1 'polypeptide(L)'
;MVDGYNLPLVVDTTGGSGSCATTGCATDVNRRCPVELRAAGGAACKSACNAFGTPEYCCSGAYGSPDTCKPSEYSLVFKTACPRSYSYAYDDASSTFTCSAADYTITFCPNSHRHSLKVIDKSPGIVVATGDSSRTVLRYSFYFCDFFSLQLFVQFMIWTLLS
;
A
#
# COMPACT_ATOMS: atom_id res chain seq x y z
N MET A 1 1.19 -4.15 4.97
CA MET A 1 2.36 -4.95 4.52
C MET A 1 2.26 -6.41 4.94
N VAL A 2 1.12 -6.86 5.48
CA VAL A 2 0.85 -8.27 5.77
C VAL A 2 1.07 -9.18 4.55
N ASP A 3 0.85 -8.65 3.34
CA ASP A 3 1.07 -9.35 2.07
C ASP A 3 2.41 -9.00 1.38
N GLY A 4 3.24 -8.19 2.01
CA GLY A 4 4.48 -7.66 1.46
C GLY A 4 4.36 -6.24 0.91
N TYR A 5 5.33 -5.88 0.08
CA TYR A 5 5.54 -4.54 -0.47
C TYR A 5 6.21 -4.61 -1.84
N ASN A 6 5.82 -3.73 -2.74
CA ASN A 6 6.44 -3.56 -4.05
C ASN A 6 6.80 -2.10 -4.33
N LEU A 7 5.96 -1.14 -3.91
CA LEU A 7 6.14 0.27 -4.18
C LEU A 7 5.58 1.18 -3.06
N PRO A 8 6.14 2.38 -2.87
CA PRO A 8 5.64 3.35 -1.90
C PRO A 8 4.20 3.76 -2.22
N LEU A 9 3.35 3.83 -1.20
CA LEU A 9 1.94 4.20 -1.30
C LEU A 9 1.52 5.00 -0.09
N VAL A 10 0.85 6.13 -0.29
CA VAL A 10 0.25 6.92 0.78
C VAL A 10 -1.22 7.17 0.45
N VAL A 11 -2.07 7.10 1.46
CA VAL A 11 -3.48 7.45 1.38
C VAL A 11 -3.73 8.65 2.29
N ASP A 12 -4.08 9.76 1.68
CA ASP A 12 -4.47 11.00 2.35
C ASP A 12 -5.99 11.16 2.35
N THR A 13 -6.51 11.85 3.35
CA THR A 13 -7.93 12.20 3.47
C THR A 13 -8.11 13.70 3.40
N THR A 14 -9.11 14.16 2.64
CA THR A 14 -9.51 15.57 2.57
C THR A 14 -10.95 15.72 3.06
N GLY A 15 -11.17 16.63 4.00
CA GLY A 15 -12.46 16.76 4.67
C GLY A 15 -12.73 15.63 5.67
N GLY A 16 -13.99 15.51 6.07
CA GLY A 16 -14.45 14.50 7.04
C GLY A 16 -14.25 14.85 8.51
N SER A 17 -14.71 13.94 9.38
CA SER A 17 -14.62 14.05 10.83
C SER A 17 -14.10 12.74 11.46
N GLY A 18 -13.37 12.87 12.57
CA GLY A 18 -12.69 11.76 13.24
C GLY A 18 -11.16 11.83 13.13
N SER A 19 -10.50 10.70 13.30
CA SER A 19 -9.03 10.56 13.26
C SER A 19 -8.53 10.39 11.83
N CYS A 20 -8.80 11.38 10.98
CA CYS A 20 -8.50 11.41 9.54
C CYS A 20 -7.01 11.62 9.25
N ALA A 21 -6.15 10.72 9.76
CA ALA A 21 -4.72 10.79 9.52
C ALA A 21 -4.34 10.05 8.23
N THR A 22 -3.33 10.59 7.56
CA THR A 22 -2.68 9.94 6.44
C THR A 22 -2.15 8.56 6.81
N THR A 23 -2.43 7.55 5.99
CA THR A 23 -1.94 6.18 6.17
C THR A 23 -1.04 5.74 5.01
N GLY A 24 -0.27 4.67 5.21
CA GLY A 24 0.59 4.08 4.18
C GLY A 24 2.09 4.28 4.44
N CYS A 25 2.89 4.01 3.41
CA CYS A 25 4.34 4.06 3.43
C CYS A 25 4.93 4.86 2.27
N ALA A 26 5.55 5.99 2.59
CA ALA A 26 6.29 6.80 1.63
C ALA A 26 7.74 6.31 1.41
N THR A 27 8.25 5.49 2.32
CA THR A 27 9.62 4.96 2.29
C THR A 27 9.73 3.83 1.27
N ASP A 28 10.85 3.78 0.56
CA ASP A 28 11.23 2.64 -0.28
C ASP A 28 11.76 1.50 0.60
N VAL A 29 10.90 0.53 0.90
CA VAL A 29 11.22 -0.61 1.77
C VAL A 29 12.11 -1.62 1.08
N ASN A 30 12.12 -1.67 -0.26
CA ASN A 30 12.95 -2.61 -1.03
C ASN A 30 14.44 -2.44 -0.70
N ARG A 31 14.88 -1.22 -0.38
CA ARG A 31 16.28 -0.92 0.01
C ARG A 31 16.71 -1.53 1.33
N ARG A 32 15.77 -1.81 2.23
CA ARG A 32 16.02 -2.39 3.57
C ARG A 32 15.46 -3.80 3.70
N CYS A 33 15.00 -4.38 2.59
CA CYS A 33 14.42 -5.72 2.58
C CYS A 33 15.49 -6.77 2.92
N PRO A 34 15.28 -7.59 3.98
CA PRO A 34 16.11 -8.75 4.30
C PRO A 34 16.24 -9.68 3.09
N VAL A 35 17.39 -10.32 2.90
CA VAL A 35 17.71 -11.07 1.68
C VAL A 35 16.74 -12.22 1.43
N GLU A 36 16.31 -12.87 2.49
CA GLU A 36 15.34 -13.96 2.57
C GLU A 36 13.90 -13.53 2.20
N LEU A 37 13.60 -12.24 2.26
CA LEU A 37 12.29 -11.69 1.88
C LEU A 37 12.29 -11.03 0.49
N ARG A 38 13.46 -10.86 -0.14
CA ARG A 38 13.55 -10.20 -1.45
C ARG A 38 12.85 -11.03 -2.53
N ALA A 39 12.12 -10.33 -3.38
CA ALA A 39 11.47 -10.89 -4.56
C ALA A 39 11.70 -9.98 -5.79
N ALA A 40 11.38 -10.50 -6.98
CA ALA A 40 11.48 -9.75 -8.24
C ALA A 40 12.85 -9.06 -8.45
N GLY A 41 13.95 -9.76 -8.15
CA GLY A 41 15.29 -9.21 -8.29
C GLY A 41 15.60 -8.03 -7.36
N GLY A 42 14.83 -7.85 -6.28
CA GLY A 42 14.94 -6.73 -5.34
C GLY A 42 13.92 -5.61 -5.56
N ALA A 43 13.01 -5.74 -6.55
CA ALA A 43 11.93 -4.78 -6.78
C ALA A 43 10.68 -5.00 -5.89
N ALA A 44 10.68 -6.06 -5.07
CA ALA A 44 9.63 -6.32 -4.10
C ALA A 44 10.19 -6.98 -2.84
N CYS A 45 9.48 -6.81 -1.73
CA CYS A 45 9.77 -7.40 -0.44
C CYS A 45 8.54 -8.18 0.07
N LYS A 46 8.68 -9.50 0.21
CA LYS A 46 7.62 -10.36 0.75
C LYS A 46 7.45 -10.12 2.25
N SER A 47 6.25 -10.34 2.76
CA SER A 47 6.05 -10.52 4.20
C SER A 47 6.64 -11.85 4.66
N ALA A 48 6.87 -11.99 5.97
CA ALA A 48 7.32 -13.26 6.54
C ALA A 48 6.31 -14.40 6.30
N CYS A 49 5.00 -14.11 6.35
CA CYS A 49 3.98 -15.10 6.01
C CYS A 49 4.13 -15.59 4.55
N ASN A 50 4.29 -14.67 3.59
CA ASN A 50 4.47 -15.03 2.19
C ASN A 50 5.82 -15.68 1.87
N ALA A 51 6.83 -15.49 2.71
CA ALA A 51 8.14 -16.12 2.54
C ALA A 51 8.21 -17.52 3.16
N PHE A 52 7.65 -17.70 4.36
CA PHE A 52 7.86 -18.90 5.17
C PHE A 52 6.60 -19.74 5.38
N GLY A 53 5.41 -19.14 5.29
CA GLY A 53 4.12 -19.84 5.42
C GLY A 53 3.86 -20.45 6.80
N THR A 54 4.59 -20.06 7.84
CA THR A 54 4.42 -20.67 9.17
C THR A 54 3.27 -20.02 9.94
N PRO A 55 2.59 -20.76 10.83
CA PRO A 55 1.49 -20.24 11.65
C PRO A 55 1.87 -19.00 12.46
N GLU A 56 3.11 -18.92 12.94
CA GLU A 56 3.66 -17.78 13.69
C GLU A 56 3.64 -16.48 12.86
N TYR A 57 4.05 -16.55 11.59
CA TYR A 57 4.14 -15.38 10.73
C TYR A 57 2.81 -15.03 10.05
N CYS A 58 1.99 -16.04 9.83
CA CYS A 58 0.67 -15.89 9.21
C CYS A 58 -0.45 -15.65 10.24
N CYS A 59 -0.12 -15.64 11.54
CA CYS A 59 -1.08 -15.54 12.63
C CYS A 59 -2.28 -16.50 12.48
N SER A 60 -1.98 -17.79 12.30
CA SER A 60 -2.98 -18.83 12.08
C SER A 60 -2.85 -19.97 13.09
N GLY A 61 -3.88 -20.83 13.18
CA GLY A 61 -3.89 -21.96 14.12
C GLY A 61 -3.71 -21.49 15.57
N ALA A 62 -2.66 -21.98 16.24
CA ALA A 62 -2.33 -21.59 17.62
C ALA A 62 -2.00 -20.09 17.77
N TYR A 63 -1.63 -19.42 16.67
CA TYR A 63 -1.30 -17.99 16.62
C TYR A 63 -2.47 -17.15 16.07
N GLY A 64 -3.69 -17.69 16.05
CA GLY A 64 -4.89 -17.01 15.53
C GLY A 64 -5.51 -15.97 16.48
N SER A 65 -4.75 -15.43 17.44
CA SER A 65 -5.21 -14.34 18.30
C SER A 65 -4.10 -13.30 18.54
N PRO A 66 -4.46 -12.05 18.90
CA PRO A 66 -3.47 -11.02 19.25
C PRO A 66 -2.59 -11.38 20.46
N ASP A 67 -3.11 -12.23 21.35
CA ASP A 67 -2.38 -12.68 22.52
C ASP A 67 -1.28 -13.68 22.16
N THR A 68 -1.48 -14.48 21.11
CA THR A 68 -0.54 -15.52 20.70
C THR A 68 0.33 -15.12 19.52
N CYS A 69 -0.16 -14.31 18.57
CA CYS A 69 0.66 -13.80 17.47
C CYS A 69 1.43 -12.54 17.87
N LYS A 70 2.73 -12.67 18.07
CA LYS A 70 3.61 -11.55 18.44
C LYS A 70 4.34 -10.96 17.22
N PRO A 71 4.75 -9.68 17.28
CA PRO A 71 5.62 -9.10 16.26
C PRO A 71 6.89 -9.93 16.10
N SER A 72 7.32 -10.13 14.87
CA SER A 72 8.59 -10.77 14.53
C SER A 72 9.63 -9.73 14.11
N GLU A 73 10.90 -10.13 14.07
CA GLU A 73 11.99 -9.31 13.52
C GLU A 73 11.65 -8.80 12.10
N TYR A 74 10.97 -9.63 11.30
CA TYR A 74 10.53 -9.25 9.95
C TYR A 74 9.41 -8.20 9.94
N SER A 75 8.40 -8.33 10.81
CA SER A 75 7.34 -7.31 10.88
C SER A 75 7.88 -5.99 11.43
N LEU A 76 8.87 -6.03 12.32
CA LEU A 76 9.55 -4.83 12.81
C LEU A 76 10.29 -4.05 11.71
N VAL A 77 10.88 -4.72 10.71
CA VAL A 77 11.48 -4.03 9.54
C VAL A 77 10.43 -3.16 8.84
N PHE A 78 9.25 -3.72 8.61
CA PHE A 78 8.14 -3.04 7.96
C PHE A 78 7.58 -1.90 8.84
N LYS A 79 7.37 -2.14 10.14
CA LYS A 79 6.87 -1.11 11.06
C LYS A 79 7.85 0.06 11.19
N THR A 80 9.15 -0.22 11.26
CA THR A 80 10.20 0.81 11.37
C THR A 80 10.27 1.67 10.11
N ALA A 81 10.13 1.07 8.93
CA ALA A 81 10.10 1.81 7.68
C ALA A 81 8.80 2.61 7.49
N CYS A 82 7.69 2.08 8.00
CA CYS A 82 6.34 2.52 7.71
C CYS A 82 5.46 2.48 8.99
N PRO A 83 5.67 3.38 9.96
CA PRO A 83 5.00 3.30 11.27
C PRO A 83 3.48 3.49 11.20
N ARG A 84 3.00 4.14 10.12
CA ARG A 84 1.58 4.39 9.83
C ARG A 84 0.94 3.32 8.96
N SER A 85 1.50 2.11 8.91
CA SER A 85 0.98 1.00 8.12
C SER A 85 1.03 -0.31 8.90
N TYR A 86 0.05 -1.19 8.66
CA TYR A 86 0.06 -2.53 9.26
C TYR A 86 1.26 -3.34 8.78
N SER A 87 2.05 -3.83 9.70
CA SER A 87 3.24 -4.64 9.46
C SER A 87 3.00 -6.16 9.58
N TYR A 88 1.99 -6.56 10.36
CA TYR A 88 1.51 -7.95 10.51
C TYR A 88 0.01 -7.97 10.83
N ALA A 89 -0.60 -9.16 10.90
CA ALA A 89 -2.05 -9.33 10.94
C ALA A 89 -2.74 -8.71 12.16
N TYR A 90 -2.06 -8.64 13.30
CA TYR A 90 -2.57 -8.04 14.54
C TYR A 90 -1.77 -6.81 14.97
N ASP A 91 -1.15 -6.11 14.02
CA ASP A 91 -0.51 -4.82 14.31
C ASP A 91 -1.54 -3.83 14.85
N ASP A 92 -1.13 -3.03 15.82
CA ASP A 92 -2.01 -2.28 16.69
C ASP A 92 -2.76 -1.12 15.99
N ALA A 93 -3.67 -0.49 16.74
CA ALA A 93 -4.53 0.59 16.26
C ALA A 93 -3.77 1.87 15.83
N SER A 94 -2.44 1.96 16.00
CA SER A 94 -1.64 3.05 15.41
C SER A 94 -1.66 3.03 13.87
N SER A 95 -2.11 1.93 13.28
CA SER A 95 -2.28 1.74 11.83
C SER A 95 -3.74 1.84 11.37
N THR A 96 -4.71 1.99 12.28
CA THR A 96 -6.15 2.09 11.97
C THR A 96 -6.62 3.53 12.12
N PHE A 97 -6.90 4.19 11.00
CA PHE A 97 -7.47 5.54 10.98
C PHE A 97 -8.90 5.47 10.46
N THR A 98 -9.87 5.79 11.32
CA THR A 98 -11.28 5.87 10.93
C THR A 98 -11.64 7.32 10.63
N CYS A 99 -12.09 7.56 9.41
CA CYS A 99 -12.50 8.88 8.95
C CYS A 99 -13.89 8.79 8.31
N SER A 100 -14.81 9.63 8.77
CA SER A 100 -16.19 9.68 8.29
C SER A 100 -16.37 10.84 7.33
N ALA A 101 -17.08 10.62 6.21
CA ALA A 101 -17.41 11.65 5.22
C ALA A 101 -16.20 12.41 4.65
N ALA A 102 -15.12 11.70 4.33
CA ALA A 102 -13.92 12.25 3.69
C ALA A 102 -13.73 11.78 2.25
N ASP A 103 -13.05 12.62 1.46
CA ASP A 103 -12.48 12.23 0.18
C ASP A 103 -11.10 11.60 0.39
N TYR A 104 -10.80 10.53 -0.35
CA TYR A 104 -9.54 9.80 -0.25
C TYR A 104 -8.68 10.06 -1.49
N THR A 105 -7.42 10.41 -1.27
CA THR A 105 -6.41 10.54 -2.33
C THR A 105 -5.35 9.46 -2.15
N ILE A 106 -5.19 8.62 -3.17
CA ILE A 106 -4.22 7.53 -3.18
C ILE A 106 -3.03 7.97 -4.04
N THR A 107 -1.87 8.12 -3.40
CA THR A 107 -0.62 8.54 -4.04
C THR A 107 0.38 7.40 -4.04
N PHE A 108 0.68 6.89 -5.22
CA PHE A 108 1.82 6.01 -5.44
C PHE A 108 3.09 6.85 -5.55
N CYS A 109 4.19 6.40 -4.96
CA CYS A 109 5.50 7.04 -5.06
C CYS A 109 5.56 8.53 -4.69
N PRO A 110 5.14 8.91 -3.47
CA PRO A 110 5.09 10.31 -3.04
C PRO A 110 6.47 11.01 -2.99
N ASN A 111 7.57 10.25 -2.90
CA ASN A 111 8.93 10.79 -2.80
C ASN A 111 9.72 10.74 -4.12
N SER A 112 9.11 10.30 -5.22
CA SER A 112 9.80 10.18 -6.51
C SER A 112 9.95 11.57 -7.16
N HIS A 113 11.10 12.21 -6.95
CA HIS A 113 11.50 13.45 -7.62
C HIS A 113 11.81 13.30 -9.12
N ARG A 114 11.72 12.09 -9.67
CA ARG A 114 11.95 11.84 -11.11
C ARG A 114 10.64 12.09 -11.87
N HIS A 115 10.50 13.33 -12.34
CA HIS A 115 9.43 13.80 -13.23
C HIS A 115 8.02 13.57 -12.67
N SER A 116 7.59 14.48 -11.79
CA SER A 116 6.20 14.65 -11.39
C SER A 116 5.37 15.12 -12.61
N LEU A 117 5.03 14.20 -13.50
CA LEU A 117 4.00 14.41 -14.51
C LEU A 117 2.67 14.26 -13.77
N LYS A 118 2.14 15.38 -13.27
CA LYS A 118 0.73 15.45 -12.87
C LYS A 118 -0.10 15.17 -14.12
N VAL A 119 -0.63 13.97 -14.26
CA VAL A 119 -1.77 13.75 -15.15
C VAL A 119 -2.95 14.44 -14.49
N ILE A 120 -3.19 15.71 -14.86
CA ILE A 120 -4.46 16.37 -14.58
C ILE A 120 -5.44 15.83 -15.62
N ASP A 121 -5.96 14.62 -15.39
CA ASP A 121 -7.10 14.20 -16.17
C ASP A 121 -8.32 15.00 -15.72
N LYS A 122 -8.88 15.74 -16.67
CA LYS A 122 -10.13 16.49 -16.55
C LYS A 122 -11.18 15.74 -17.37
N SER A 123 -11.33 14.44 -17.13
CA SER A 123 -12.40 13.58 -17.67
C SER A 123 -13.11 12.83 -16.55
N PRO A 124 -14.40 12.50 -16.71
CA PRO A 124 -15.27 12.12 -15.60
C PRO A 124 -14.83 10.78 -15.03
N GLY A 125 -14.70 10.73 -13.71
CA GLY A 125 -14.11 9.62 -12.98
C GLY A 125 -14.72 8.27 -13.29
N ILE A 126 -13.86 7.25 -13.26
CA ILE A 126 -14.29 5.87 -13.04
C ILE A 126 -14.98 5.82 -11.67
N VAL A 127 -16.30 5.77 -11.72
CA VAL A 127 -17.18 5.50 -10.58
C VAL A 127 -17.15 4.01 -10.31
N VAL A 128 -16.40 3.59 -9.27
CA VAL A 128 -16.65 2.28 -8.67
C VAL A 128 -17.83 2.44 -7.73
N ALA A 129 -19.02 2.08 -8.22
CA ALA A 129 -20.22 2.03 -7.39
C ALA A 129 -20.11 0.85 -6.42
N THR A 130 -19.65 1.11 -5.19
CA THR A 130 -20.05 0.27 -4.05
C THR A 130 -21.34 0.85 -3.53
N GLY A 131 -22.41 0.04 -3.54
CA GLY A 131 -23.76 0.47 -3.21
C GLY A 131 -23.91 1.01 -1.79
N ASP A 132 -23.68 2.30 -1.62
CA ASP A 132 -24.31 3.15 -0.62
C ASP A 132 -24.31 4.60 -1.15
N SER A 133 -25.32 5.38 -0.79
CA SER A 133 -25.70 6.66 -1.39
C SER A 133 -24.78 7.83 -1.00
N SER A 134 -23.47 7.69 -1.18
CA SER A 134 -22.49 8.78 -1.07
C SER A 134 -21.40 8.65 -2.12
N ARG A 135 -21.30 9.69 -2.97
CA ARG A 135 -20.34 9.78 -4.08
C ARG A 135 -18.90 9.86 -3.55
N THR A 136 -18.25 8.71 -3.35
CA THR A 136 -16.82 8.65 -3.03
C THR A 136 -16.03 8.83 -4.32
N VAL A 137 -15.35 9.97 -4.49
CA VAL A 137 -14.50 10.22 -5.66
C VAL A 137 -13.09 9.70 -5.35
N LEU A 138 -12.75 8.49 -5.82
CA LEU A 138 -11.39 7.98 -5.74
C LEU A 138 -10.54 8.64 -6.83
N ARG A 139 -9.71 9.62 -6.45
CA ARG A 139 -8.72 10.22 -7.35
C ARG A 139 -7.45 9.37 -7.31
N TYR A 140 -7.22 8.60 -8.36
CA TYR A 140 -5.97 7.87 -8.56
C TYR A 140 -4.97 8.77 -9.30
N SER A 141 -3.84 9.07 -8.68
CA SER A 141 -2.68 9.63 -9.39
C SER A 141 -1.65 8.53 -9.59
N PHE A 142 -1.52 8.04 -10.82
CA PHE A 142 -0.50 7.07 -11.19
C PHE A 142 0.83 7.80 -11.40
N TYR A 143 1.76 7.65 -10.46
CA TYR A 143 3.14 8.11 -10.63
C TYR A 143 4.04 6.91 -10.90
N PHE A 144 4.82 6.98 -11.97
CA PHE A 144 5.75 5.93 -12.34
C PHE A 144 6.97 5.98 -11.44
N CYS A 145 7.08 4.98 -10.57
CA CYS A 145 8.15 4.85 -9.59
C CYS A 145 9.52 4.58 -10.23
N ASP A 146 9.55 3.98 -11.43
CA ASP A 146 10.74 3.70 -12.24
C ASP A 146 10.37 3.58 -13.74
N PHE A 147 11.36 3.77 -14.64
CA PHE A 147 11.19 3.69 -16.11
C PHE A 147 10.61 2.33 -16.56
N PHE A 148 10.87 1.26 -15.81
CA PHE A 148 10.38 -0.08 -16.11
C PHE A 148 8.86 -0.23 -15.87
N SER A 149 8.30 0.47 -14.87
CA SER A 149 6.85 0.48 -14.62
C SER A 149 6.08 1.32 -15.66
N LEU A 150 6.73 2.34 -16.23
CA LEU A 150 6.16 3.12 -17.35
C LEU A 150 5.97 2.24 -18.58
N GLN A 151 6.95 1.40 -18.90
CA GLN A 151 6.88 0.50 -20.07
C GLN A 151 5.68 -0.47 -19.96
N LEU A 152 5.47 -1.07 -18.79
CA LEU A 152 4.36 -2.01 -18.54
C LEU A 152 2.99 -1.33 -18.60
N PHE A 153 2.87 -0.11 -18.09
CA PHE A 153 1.60 0.62 -18.10
C PHE A 153 1.28 1.19 -19.49
N VAL A 154 2.29 1.61 -20.24
CA VAL A 154 2.14 1.93 -21.67
C VAL A 154 1.69 0.68 -22.42
N GLN A 155 2.27 -0.50 -22.14
CA GLN A 155 1.81 -1.76 -22.73
C GLN A 155 0.36 -2.10 -22.37
N PHE A 156 -0.03 -1.89 -21.11
CA PHE A 156 -1.39 -2.17 -20.61
C PHE A 156 -2.43 -1.21 -21.20
N MET A 157 -2.10 0.09 -21.29
CA MET A 157 -2.94 1.09 -21.95
C MET A 157 -3.07 0.82 -23.44
N ILE A 158 -1.98 0.47 -24.13
CA ILE A 158 -2.01 0.08 -25.55
C ILE A 158 -2.90 -1.15 -25.75
N TRP A 159 -2.80 -2.16 -24.89
CA TRP A 159 -3.63 -3.36 -24.98
C TRP A 159 -5.13 -3.08 -24.75
N THR A 160 -5.45 -2.19 -23.81
CA THR A 160 -6.83 -1.78 -23.53
C THR A 160 -7.42 -0.92 -24.64
N LEU A 161 -6.59 -0.16 -25.38
CA LEU A 161 -7.02 0.63 -26.54
C LEU A 161 -7.10 -0.17 -27.84
N LEU A 162 -6.47 -1.34 -27.90
CA LEU A 162 -6.45 -2.23 -29.06
C LEU A 162 -7.38 -3.45 -28.91
N SER A 163 -8.16 -3.52 -27.83
CA SER A 163 -9.19 -4.55 -27.58
C SER A 163 -10.57 -3.89 -27.48
#